data_AF-A0A0A8WLR1-F1
#
_entry.id   AF-A0A0A8WLR1-F1
#
_cell.length_a   1.000
_cell.length_b   1.000
_cell.length_c   1.000
_cell.angle_alpha   90.00
_cell.angle_beta   90.00
_cell.angle_gamma   90.00
#
_symmetry.space_group_name_H-M   'P 1'
#
loop_
_entity.id
_entity.type
_entity.pdbx_description
1 polymer ?
#
loop_
_entity_poly.entity_id
_entity_poly.type
_entity_poly.pdbx_seq_one_letter_code
_entity_poly.pdbx_strand_id
1 'polypeptide(L)'
;MNCPFPDEAMKTVVSYLRRSGQTVVYSEGSFVLNKGTPNLTVIGQAYANGAVSLTEDGSIQVCGVRIIAEMDTIKLRRKVEDHLRKSASKQDIIRIAACLGIRLK
;
A
#
# COMPACT_ATOMS: atom_id res chain seq x y z
N MET A 1 9.98 16.26 -14.54
CA MET A 1 8.58 15.79 -14.57
C MET A 1 8.22 15.32 -13.18
N ASN A 2 7.31 16.01 -12.48
CA ASN A 2 6.82 15.57 -11.17
C ASN A 2 5.78 14.47 -11.40
N CYS A 3 6.20 13.21 -11.37
CA CYS A 3 5.24 12.12 -11.28
C CYS A 3 4.53 12.25 -9.93
N PRO A 4 3.19 12.34 -9.86
CA PRO A 4 2.49 12.40 -8.58
C PRO A 4 2.73 11.11 -7.79
N PHE A 5 2.83 11.21 -6.46
CA PHE A 5 2.92 10.01 -5.62
C PHE A 5 1.64 9.19 -5.81
N PRO A 6 1.71 7.88 -6.14
CA PRO A 6 0.52 7.10 -6.41
C PRO A 6 -0.46 7.11 -5.23
N ASP A 7 -1.76 7.28 -5.51
CA ASP A 7 -2.79 7.44 -4.48
C ASP A 7 -2.84 6.27 -3.47
N GLU A 8 -2.64 5.05 -3.93
CA GLU A 8 -2.60 3.86 -3.06
C GLU A 8 -1.36 3.83 -2.16
N ALA A 9 -0.22 4.31 -2.67
CA ALA A 9 0.99 4.46 -1.87
C ALA A 9 0.81 5.58 -0.83
N MET A 10 0.20 6.71 -1.22
CA MET A 10 -0.15 7.80 -0.31
C MET A 10 -1.07 7.32 0.82
N LYS A 11 -2.13 6.57 0.51
CA LYS A 11 -3.03 5.99 1.52
C LYS A 11 -2.27 5.08 2.49
N THR A 12 -1.33 4.29 1.97
CA THR A 12 -0.53 3.37 2.80
C THR A 12 0.39 4.13 3.75
N VAL A 13 1.10 5.15 3.26
CA VAL A 13 1.95 6.03 4.08
C VAL A 13 1.12 6.73 5.16
N VAL A 14 -0.02 7.32 4.79
CA VAL A 14 -0.91 7.99 5.75
C VAL A 14 -1.43 7.02 6.80
N SER A 15 -1.83 5.81 6.40
CA SER A 15 -2.33 4.80 7.32
C SER A 15 -1.24 4.33 8.28
N TYR A 16 -0.01 4.12 7.78
CA TYR A 16 1.15 3.81 8.61
C TYR A 16 1.43 4.92 9.63
N LEU A 17 1.56 6.16 9.19
CA LEU A 17 1.88 7.30 10.05
C LEU A 17 0.80 7.53 11.12
N ARG A 18 -0.48 7.35 10.77
CA ARG A 18 -1.58 7.37 11.77
C ARG A 18 -1.45 6.25 12.80
N ARG A 19 -1.17 5.02 12.37
CA ARG A 19 -0.98 3.87 13.28
C ARG A 19 0.21 4.08 14.21
N SER A 20 1.30 4.70 13.74
CA SER A 20 2.46 4.99 14.57
C SER A 20 2.37 6.28 15.38
N GLY A 21 1.31 7.09 15.20
CA GLY A 21 1.15 8.39 15.87
C GLY A 21 2.17 9.43 15.41
N GLN A 22 2.69 9.28 14.19
CA GLN A 22 3.74 10.12 13.61
C GLN A 22 3.25 10.90 12.39
N THR A 23 4.07 11.84 11.96
CA THR A 23 3.94 12.61 10.72
C THR A 23 5.32 12.90 10.16
N VAL A 24 5.36 13.28 8.90
CA VAL A 24 6.60 13.75 8.25
C VAL A 24 6.67 15.26 8.44
N VAL A 25 7.82 15.76 8.87
CA VAL A 25 8.10 17.21 8.97
C VAL A 25 9.44 17.51 8.31
N TYR A 26 9.58 18.72 7.78
CA TYR A 26 10.87 19.22 7.34
C TYR A 26 11.54 19.95 8.51
N SER A 27 12.70 19.45 8.96
CA SER A 27 13.44 20.00 10.09
C SER A 27 14.94 19.86 9.82
N GLU A 28 15.70 20.89 10.19
CA GLU A 28 17.18 20.90 10.09
C GLU A 28 17.70 20.48 8.71
N GLY A 29 17.02 20.91 7.64
CA GLY A 29 17.44 20.64 6.25
C GLY A 29 17.01 19.28 5.69
N SER A 30 16.31 18.44 6.46
CA SER A 30 15.87 17.12 6.02
C SER A 30 14.44 16.79 6.43
N PHE A 31 13.85 15.78 5.80
CA PHE A 31 12.54 15.26 6.21
C PHE A 31 12.72 14.16 7.25
N VAL A 32 12.05 14.33 8.39
CA VAL A 32 12.13 13.41 9.54
C VAL A 32 10.73 13.01 10.02
N LEU A 33 10.66 11.89 10.72
CA LEU A 33 9.45 11.47 11.44
C LEU A 33 9.35 12.20 12.77
N ASN A 34 8.20 12.79 13.05
CA ASN A 34 7.89 13.42 14.33
C ASN A 34 6.51 12.99 14.83
N LYS A 35 6.22 13.13 16.12
CA LYS A 35 4.88 12.86 16.67
C LYS A 35 3.87 13.85 16.09
N GLY A 36 2.70 13.37 15.69
CA GLY A 36 1.64 14.23 15.20
C GLY A 36 0.70 13.57 14.20
N THR A 37 -0.13 14.40 13.55
CA THR A 37 -1.09 13.95 12.55
C THR A 37 -0.50 14.06 11.15
N PRO A 38 -0.67 13.05 10.28
CA PRO A 38 -0.14 13.08 8.91
C PRO A 38 -0.70 14.24 8.09
N ASN A 39 0.19 14.96 7.40
CA ASN A 39 -0.16 16.03 6.48
C ASN A 39 0.15 15.62 5.04
N LEU A 40 -0.89 15.52 4.20
CA LEU A 40 -0.78 15.07 2.80
C LEU A 40 0.16 15.94 1.96
N THR A 41 0.13 17.26 2.17
CA THR A 41 0.97 18.21 1.45
C THR A 41 2.44 17.98 1.78
N VAL A 42 2.77 17.79 3.06
CA VAL A 42 4.16 17.56 3.50
C VAL A 42 4.65 16.19 3.04
N ILE A 43 3.80 15.17 3.04
CA ILE A 43 4.15 13.84 2.48
C ILE A 43 4.42 13.94 0.98
N GLY A 44 3.60 14.69 0.24
CA GLY A 44 3.82 14.95 -1.19
C GLY A 44 5.14 15.67 -1.46
N GLN A 45 5.50 16.64 -0.63
CA GLN A 45 6.81 17.31 -0.70
C GLN A 45 7.95 16.35 -0.36
N ALA A 46 7.81 15.54 0.68
CA ALA A 46 8.80 14.54 1.07
C ALA A 46 9.04 13.52 -0.05
N TYR A 47 7.99 13.14 -0.80
CA TYR A 47 8.11 12.30 -1.99
C TYR A 47 8.89 12.98 -3.11
N ALA A 48 8.58 14.24 -3.42
CA ALA A 48 9.32 15.01 -4.43
C ALA A 48 10.82 15.16 -4.09
N ASN A 49 11.17 15.08 -2.81
CA ASN A 49 12.55 15.14 -2.31
C ASN A 49 13.17 13.75 -2.04
N GLY A 50 12.47 12.66 -2.37
CA GLY A 50 12.95 11.28 -2.20
C GLY A 50 12.99 10.75 -0.75
N ALA A 51 12.56 11.56 0.23
CA ALA A 51 12.42 11.12 1.62
C ALA A 51 11.25 10.16 1.82
N VAL A 52 10.25 10.22 0.94
CA VAL A 52 9.27 9.15 0.73
C VAL A 52 9.52 8.58 -0.66
N SER A 53 9.58 7.25 -0.80
CA SER A 53 9.79 6.64 -2.11
C SER A 53 9.20 5.23 -2.19
N LEU A 54 8.87 4.81 -3.41
CA LEU A 54 8.48 3.44 -3.73
C LEU A 54 9.73 2.70 -4.20
N THR A 55 9.98 1.53 -3.65
CA THR A 55 11.07 0.65 -4.07
C THR A 55 10.57 -0.37 -5.10
N GLU A 56 11.50 -0.93 -5.88
CA GLU A 56 11.18 -1.88 -6.95
C GLU A 56 10.47 -3.15 -6.46
N ASP A 57 10.73 -3.55 -5.21
CA ASP A 57 10.08 -4.68 -4.54
C ASP A 57 8.67 -4.36 -4.00
N GLY A 58 8.14 -3.17 -4.31
CA GLY A 58 6.80 -2.74 -3.93
C GLY A 58 6.66 -2.26 -2.48
N SER A 59 7.76 -2.18 -1.72
CA SER A 59 7.74 -1.54 -0.40
C SER A 59 7.83 -0.01 -0.49
N ILE A 60 7.49 0.67 0.59
CA ILE A 60 7.51 2.13 0.68
C ILE A 60 8.55 2.55 1.72
N GLN A 61 9.50 3.38 1.34
CA GLN A 61 10.43 4.04 2.26
C GLN A 61 9.83 5.36 2.74
N VAL A 62 9.87 5.61 4.05
CA VAL A 62 9.45 6.87 4.68
C VAL A 62 10.51 7.30 5.67
N CYS A 63 11.27 8.33 5.33
CA CYS A 63 12.38 8.88 6.12
C CYS A 63 13.37 7.78 6.60
N GLY A 64 13.67 6.82 5.72
CA GLY A 64 14.55 5.68 6.00
C GLY A 64 13.87 4.46 6.66
N VAL A 65 12.59 4.57 7.02
CA VAL A 65 11.81 3.43 7.51
C VAL A 65 11.14 2.72 6.36
N ARG A 66 11.47 1.44 6.21
CA ARG A 66 10.83 0.56 5.22
C ARG A 66 9.48 0.07 5.74
N ILE A 67 8.42 0.46 5.05
CA ILE A 67 7.06 0.00 5.26
C ILE A 67 6.77 -1.04 4.19
N ILE A 68 6.58 -2.28 4.63
CA ILE A 68 5.93 -3.27 3.77
C ILE A 68 4.46 -2.90 3.78
N ALA A 69 3.91 -2.51 2.63
CA ALA A 69 2.48 -2.39 2.49
C ALA A 69 1.90 -3.76 2.84
N GLU A 70 1.43 -3.95 4.07
CA GLU A 70 0.64 -5.11 4.44
C GLU A 70 -0.54 -5.09 3.49
N MET A 71 -0.48 -5.91 2.45
CA MET A 71 -1.64 -6.22 1.65
C MET A 71 -2.67 -6.69 2.66
N ASP A 72 -3.74 -5.93 2.83
CA ASP A 72 -4.88 -6.32 3.64
C ASP A 72 -5.45 -7.57 2.98
N THR A 73 -4.95 -8.73 3.41
CA THR A 73 -5.21 -10.03 2.80
C THR A 73 -6.69 -10.34 2.83
N ILE A 74 -7.42 -9.78 3.80
CA ILE A 74 -8.88 -9.86 3.91
C ILE A 74 -9.55 -9.05 2.81
N LYS A 75 -9.15 -7.79 2.59
CA LYS A 75 -9.68 -6.99 1.46
C LYS A 75 -9.31 -7.58 0.11
N LEU A 76 -8.09 -8.10 -0.03
CA LEU A 76 -7.63 -8.69 -1.28
C LEU A 76 -8.39 -9.98 -1.57
N ARG A 77 -8.54 -10.85 -0.56
CA ARG A 77 -9.37 -12.04 -0.64
C ARG A 77 -10.81 -11.69 -1.05
N ARG A 78 -11.42 -10.68 -0.41
CA ARG A 78 -12.78 -10.22 -0.79
C ARG A 78 -12.85 -9.74 -2.24
N LYS A 79 -11.88 -8.93 -2.70
CA LYS A 79 -11.84 -8.48 -4.11
C LYS A 79 -11.70 -9.65 -5.07
N VAL A 80 -10.86 -10.63 -4.74
CA VAL A 80 -10.65 -11.84 -5.56
C VAL A 80 -11.92 -12.69 -5.56
N GLU A 81 -12.55 -12.94 -4.40
CA GLU A 81 -13.82 -13.67 -4.29
C GLU A 81 -14.94 -12.98 -5.08
N ASP A 82 -15.09 -11.66 -4.96
CA ASP A 82 -16.09 -10.89 -5.70
C ASP A 82 -15.83 -10.91 -7.21
N HIS A 83 -14.56 -10.84 -7.63
CA HIS A 83 -14.21 -10.93 -9.03
C HIS A 83 -14.53 -12.32 -9.58
N LEU A 84 -14.05 -13.38 -8.92
CA LEU A 84 -14.35 -14.76 -9.30
C LEU A 84 -15.85 -15.03 -9.35
N ARG A 85 -16.64 -14.49 -8.42
CA ARG A 85 -18.10 -14.61 -8.43
C ARG A 85 -18.75 -13.97 -9.66
N LYS A 86 -18.18 -12.87 -10.16
CA LYS A 86 -18.74 -12.08 -11.27
C LYS A 86 -18.26 -12.53 -12.64
N SER A 87 -17.00 -12.95 -12.76
CA SER A 87 -16.34 -13.22 -14.04
C SER A 87 -16.06 -14.70 -14.31
N ALA A 88 -15.94 -15.53 -13.27
CA ALA A 88 -15.62 -16.94 -13.47
C ALA A 88 -16.89 -17.74 -13.75
N SER A 89 -16.88 -18.47 -14.87
CA SER A 89 -17.92 -19.46 -15.11
C SER A 89 -17.79 -20.62 -14.11
N LYS A 90 -18.85 -21.41 -13.91
CA LYS A 90 -18.76 -22.64 -13.10
C LYS A 90 -17.62 -23.55 -13.56
N GLN A 91 -17.33 -23.61 -14.86
CA GLN A 91 -16.22 -24.41 -15.40
C GLN A 91 -14.85 -23.86 -15.01
N ASP A 92 -14.68 -22.53 -14.99
CA ASP A 92 -13.41 -21.92 -14.58
C ASP A 92 -13.13 -22.17 -13.09
N ILE A 93 -14.16 -22.07 -12.25
CA ILE A 93 -14.06 -22.37 -10.82
C ILE A 93 -13.67 -23.83 -10.60
N ILE A 94 -14.26 -24.76 -11.35
CA ILE A 94 -13.92 -26.20 -11.28
C ILE A 94 -12.48 -26.44 -11.72
N ARG A 95 -12.03 -25.81 -12.82
CA ARG A 95 -10.64 -25.95 -13.31
C ARG A 95 -9.64 -25.39 -12.31
N ILE A 96 -9.90 -24.21 -11.76
CA ILE A 96 -9.06 -23.59 -10.73
C ILE A 96 -9.00 -24.51 -9.49
N ALA A 97 -10.14 -25.02 -9.01
CA ALA A 97 -10.17 -25.92 -7.87
C ALA A 97 -9.40 -27.23 -8.13
N ALA A 98 -9.50 -27.81 -9.33
CA ALA A 98 -8.72 -28.98 -9.72
C ALA A 98 -7.21 -28.71 -9.73
N CYS A 99 -6.77 -27.58 -10.29
CA CYS A 99 -5.36 -27.17 -10.28
C CYS A 99 -4.82 -26.91 -8.86
N LEU A 100 -5.68 -26.51 -7.93
CA LEU A 100 -5.34 -26.27 -6.52
C LEU A 100 -5.53 -27.52 -5.63
N GLY A 101 -5.97 -28.66 -6.18
CA GLY A 101 -6.22 -29.88 -5.43
C GLY A 101 -7.45 -29.83 -4.50
N ILE A 102 -8.36 -28.87 -4.70
CA ILE A 102 -9.56 -28.68 -3.88
C ILE A 102 -10.72 -29.48 -4.47
N ARG A 103 -11.34 -30.35 -3.66
CA ARG A 103 -12.58 -31.03 -4.01
C ARG A 103 -13.78 -30.13 -3.72
N LEU A 104 -14.40 -29.60 -4.77
CA LEU A 104 -15.70 -28.93 -4.69
C LEU A 104 -16.79 -30.01 -4.53
N LYS A 105 -17.68 -29.84 -3.53
CA LYS A 105 -18.86 -30.68 -3.31
C LYS A 105 -20.07 -30.12 -4.06
#